data_AF-A0A519WV05-F1
#
_entry.id   AF-A0A519WV05-F1
#
_cell.length_a   1.000
_cell.length_b   1.000
_cell.length_c   1.000
_cell.angle_alpha   90.00
_cell.angle_beta   90.00
_cell.angle_gamma   90.00
#
_symmetry.space_group_name_H-M   'P 1'
#
loop_
_entity.id
_entity.type
_entity.pdbx_description
1 polymer ?
#
loop_
_entity_poly.entity_id
_entity_poly.type
_entity_poly.pdbx_seq_one_letter_code
_entity_poly.pdbx_strand_id
1 'polypeptide(L)'
;MNAPLIDLLKVRFEKHPQRHADIKWVDVLAKLEADPVKLQALQKMEDTGGEPDVVAYDSKSDEYLFFDCAAESPIGRRSLCYDEA
;
A
#
# COMPACT_ATOMS: atom_id res chain seq x y z
N MET A 1 4.25 -15.37 -10.44
CA MET A 1 5.36 -14.42 -10.71
C MET A 1 4.82 -13.05 -10.33
N ASN A 2 5.25 -12.50 -9.18
CA ASN A 2 4.65 -11.28 -8.60
C ASN A 2 5.44 -10.01 -8.95
N ALA A 3 6.42 -10.14 -9.85
CA ALA A 3 7.20 -9.05 -10.44
C ALA A 3 6.38 -7.83 -10.88
N PRO A 4 5.21 -7.96 -11.55
CA PRO A 4 4.48 -6.79 -12.03
C PRO A 4 4.00 -5.85 -10.89
N LEU A 5 3.63 -6.39 -9.73
CA LEU A 5 3.19 -5.58 -8.59
C LEU A 5 4.36 -4.83 -7.96
N ILE A 6 5.49 -5.50 -7.79
CA ILE A 6 6.69 -4.89 -7.18
C ILE A 6 7.20 -3.75 -8.04
N ASP A 7 7.26 -3.93 -9.37
CA ASP A 7 7.64 -2.86 -10.29
C ASP A 7 6.66 -1.68 -10.25
N LEU A 8 5.36 -1.94 -10.15
CA LEU A 8 4.34 -0.90 -10.03
C LEU A 8 4.49 -0.09 -8.73
N LEU A 9 4.63 -0.79 -7.60
CA LEU A 9 4.85 -0.17 -6.30
C LEU A 9 6.15 0.64 -6.29
N LYS A 10 7.22 0.15 -6.94
CA LYS A 10 8.47 0.89 -7.07
C LYS A 10 8.28 2.20 -7.81
N VAL A 11 7.59 2.17 -8.95
CA VAL A 11 7.32 3.37 -9.75
C VAL A 11 6.49 4.38 -8.95
N ARG A 12 5.50 3.93 -8.17
CA ARG A 12 4.71 4.81 -7.28
C ARG A 12 5.56 5.41 -6.17
N PHE A 13 6.39 4.60 -5.53
CA PHE A 13 7.33 5.04 -4.51
C PHE A 13 8.29 6.11 -5.05
N GLU A 14 8.89 5.89 -6.23
CA GLU A 14 9.77 6.85 -6.87
C GLU A 14 9.04 8.13 -7.32
N LYS A 15 7.74 8.05 -7.59
CA LYS A 15 6.89 9.19 -7.96
C LYS A 15 6.49 10.06 -6.78
N HIS A 16 6.47 9.52 -5.55
CA HIS A 16 6.06 10.26 -4.35
C HIS A 16 7.14 10.37 -3.26
N PRO A 17 8.39 10.75 -3.57
CA PRO A 17 9.49 10.79 -2.60
C PRO A 17 9.19 11.68 -1.38
N GLN A 18 8.30 12.66 -1.50
CA GLN A 18 7.85 13.53 -0.42
C GLN A 18 7.10 12.79 0.71
N ARG A 19 6.54 11.60 0.46
CA ARG A 19 5.81 10.81 1.47
C ARG A 19 6.74 9.99 2.35
N HIS A 20 7.97 9.75 1.89
CA HIS A 20 8.85 8.74 2.47
C HIS A 20 10.33 9.14 2.36
N ALA A 21 10.63 10.39 2.73
CA ALA A 21 11.96 11.00 2.60
C ALA A 21 13.10 10.21 3.28
N ASP A 22 12.80 9.48 4.35
CA ASP A 22 13.79 8.70 5.13
C ASP A 22 13.68 7.18 4.88
N ILE A 23 12.87 6.73 3.93
CA ILE A 23 12.66 5.30 3.63
C ILE A 23 13.35 4.96 2.32
N LYS A 24 14.06 3.82 2.29
CA LYS A 24 14.68 3.29 1.08
C LYS A 24 13.85 2.17 0.50
N TRP A 25 13.64 2.21 -0.82
CA TRP A 25 12.92 1.16 -1.54
C TRP A 25 13.51 -0.24 -1.33
N VAL A 26 14.85 -0.35 -1.22
CA VAL A 26 15.53 -1.63 -1.02
C VAL A 26 15.09 -2.30 0.29
N ASP A 27 14.91 -1.53 1.35
CA ASP A 27 14.49 -2.05 2.66
C ASP A 27 13.01 -2.46 2.64
N VAL A 28 12.17 -1.72 1.92
CA VAL A 28 10.76 -2.08 1.67
C VAL A 28 10.66 -3.39 0.88
N LEU A 29 11.44 -3.52 -0.20
CA LEU A 29 11.47 -4.70 -1.05
C LEU A 29 11.88 -5.94 -0.25
N ALA A 30 12.95 -5.86 0.53
CA ALA A 30 13.41 -6.97 1.37
C ALA A 30 12.32 -7.44 2.36
N LYS A 31 11.56 -6.51 2.94
CA LYS A 31 10.42 -6.85 3.82
C LYS A 31 9.26 -7.49 3.06
N LEU A 32 8.95 -6.99 1.87
CA LEU A 32 7.88 -7.55 1.03
C LEU A 32 8.22 -8.97 0.53
N GLU A 33 9.48 -9.22 0.20
CA GLU A 33 9.94 -10.56 -0.18
C GLU A 33 9.99 -11.52 1.01
N ALA A 34 10.30 -11.00 2.21
CA ALA A 34 10.27 -11.77 3.45
C ALA A 34 8.85 -12.08 3.95
N ASP A 35 7.85 -11.24 3.59
CA ASP A 35 6.46 -11.39 4.00
C ASP A 35 5.50 -11.58 2.80
N PRO A 36 5.32 -12.83 2.35
CA PRO A 36 4.42 -13.14 1.23
C PRO A 36 2.95 -12.87 1.55
N VAL A 37 2.55 -12.80 2.83
CA VAL A 37 1.16 -12.52 3.24
C VAL A 37 0.84 -11.05 2.97
N LYS A 38 1.74 -10.15 3.37
CA LYS A 38 1.62 -8.71 3.10
C LYS A 38 1.60 -8.43 1.60
N LEU A 39 2.44 -9.12 0.83
CA LEU A 39 2.46 -8.98 -0.63
C LEU A 39 1.16 -9.47 -1.30
N GLN A 40 0.55 -10.55 -0.81
CA GLN A 40 -0.77 -10.98 -1.28
C GLN A 40 -1.88 -9.99 -0.92
N ALA A 41 -1.80 -9.34 0.25
CA ALA A 41 -2.75 -8.31 0.63
C ALA A 41 -2.66 -7.10 -0.30
N LEU A 42 -1.43 -6.65 -0.61
CA LEU A 42 -1.20 -5.55 -1.56
C LEU A 42 -1.68 -5.88 -2.97
N GLN A 43 -1.45 -7.12 -3.43
CA GLN A 43 -1.98 -7.57 -4.72
C GLN A 43 -3.51 -7.47 -4.75
N LYS A 44 -4.20 -7.91 -3.69
CA LYS A 44 -5.67 -7.80 -3.61
C LYS A 44 -6.14 -6.36 -3.59
N MET A 45 -5.43 -5.47 -2.91
CA MET A 45 -5.75 -4.02 -2.91
C MET A 45 -5.66 -3.45 -4.33
N GLU A 46 -4.58 -3.79 -5.06
CA GLU A 46 -4.42 -3.42 -6.47
C GLU A 46 -5.51 -4.01 -7.36
N ASP A 47 -5.82 -5.31 -7.19
CA ASP A 47 -6.85 -6.00 -7.98
C ASP A 47 -8.24 -5.39 -7.77
N THR A 48 -8.51 -4.83 -6.58
CA THR A 48 -9.75 -4.09 -6.29
C THR A 48 -9.76 -2.65 -6.82
N GLY A 49 -8.70 -2.22 -7.53
CA GLY A 49 -8.56 -0.87 -8.08
C GLY A 49 -8.09 0.17 -7.06
N GLY A 50 -7.54 -0.26 -5.94
CA GLY A 50 -6.88 0.62 -4.98
C GLY A 50 -5.49 1.04 -5.45
N GLU A 51 -4.95 2.10 -4.84
CA GLU A 51 -3.59 2.59 -5.10
C GLU A 51 -2.74 2.46 -3.82
N PRO A 52 -2.36 1.23 -3.42
CA PRO A 52 -1.53 1.04 -2.25
C PRO A 52 -0.14 1.64 -2.47
N ASP A 53 0.29 2.47 -1.52
CA ASP A 53 1.61 3.11 -1.51
C ASP A 53 2.20 3.08 -0.10
N VAL A 54 3.53 3.11 0.01
CA VAL A 54 4.21 3.25 1.32
C VAL A 54 4.05 4.68 1.79
N VAL A 55 3.55 4.85 3.01
CA VAL A 55 3.37 6.18 3.60
C VAL A 55 4.22 6.41 4.85
N ALA A 56 4.60 5.33 5.54
CA ALA A 56 5.39 5.45 6.76
C ALA A 56 6.11 4.14 7.08
N TYR A 57 7.13 4.27 7.91
CA TYR A 57 7.85 3.17 8.52
C TYR A 57 7.74 3.29 10.04
N ASP A 58 7.19 2.26 10.67
CA ASP A 58 7.16 2.15 12.12
C ASP A 58 8.42 1.44 12.60
N SER A 59 9.37 2.23 13.12
CA SER A 59 10.63 1.70 13.67
C SER A 59 10.45 0.88 14.95
N LYS A 60 9.29 0.97 15.64
CA LYS A 60 9.04 0.17 16.86
C LYS A 60 8.66 -1.27 16.51
N SER A 61 7.87 -1.43 15.45
CA SER A 61 7.38 -2.72 14.98
C SER A 61 8.24 -3.28 13.84
N ASP A 62 9.16 -2.48 13.29
CA ASP A 62 10.01 -2.82 12.13
C ASP A 62 9.14 -3.12 10.89
N GLU A 63 8.05 -2.35 10.75
CA GLU A 63 7.00 -2.55 9.75
C GLU A 63 6.78 -1.32 8.87
N TYR A 64 6.53 -1.59 7.58
CA TYR A 64 6.08 -0.59 6.63
C TYR A 64 4.56 -0.48 6.62
N LEU A 65 4.07 0.76 6.71
CA LEU A 65 2.66 1.10 6.61
C LEU A 65 2.32 1.42 5.16
N PHE A 66 1.38 0.64 4.63
CA PHE A 66 0.82 0.81 3.30
C PHE A 66 -0.57 1.41 3.44
N PHE A 67 -0.83 2.47 2.68
CA PHE A 67 -2.13 3.12 2.63
C PHE A 67 -2.63 3.17 1.19
N ASP A 68 -3.93 2.92 1.03
CA ASP A 68 -4.62 3.18 -0.23
C ASP A 68 -4.86 4.70 -0.36
N CYS A 69 -4.18 5.32 -1.31
CA CYS A 69 -4.30 6.76 -1.58
C CYS A 69 -5.33 7.06 -2.69
N ALA A 70 -6.30 6.17 -2.93
CA ALA A 70 -7.41 6.44 -3.83
C ALA A 70 -8.23 7.67 -3.37
N ALA A 71 -8.40 8.66 -4.26
CA ALA A 71 -9.14 9.89 -3.99
C ALA A 71 -10.65 9.68 -3.78
N GLU A 72 -11.19 8.53 -4.19
CA GLU A 72 -12.57 8.11 -3.94
C GLU A 72 -12.60 6.65 -3.51
N SER A 73 -13.36 6.35 -2.45
CA SER A 73 -13.68 4.99 -2.03
C SER A 73 -14.23 4.19 -3.23
N PRO A 74 -13.82 2.92 -3.43
CA PRO A 74 -14.28 2.11 -4.55
C PRO A 74 -15.80 2.11 -4.63
N ILE A 75 -16.31 2.27 -5.86
CA ILE A 75 -17.74 2.33 -6.22
C ILE A 75 -18.40 1.03 -5.72
N GLY A 76 -18.98 1.08 -4.52
CA GLY A 76 -19.54 -0.09 -3.83
C GLY A 76 -19.63 0.05 -2.31
N ARG A 77 -18.90 0.98 -1.69
CA ARG A 77 -19.05 1.36 -0.27
C ARG A 77 -19.68 2.75 -0.06
N ARG A 78 -20.50 3.21 -1.01
CA ARG A 78 -21.31 4.41 -0.82
C ARG A 78 -22.53 4.09 0.06
N SER A 79 -22.48 4.64 1.27
CA SER A 79 -23.59 4.84 2.21
C SER A 79 -24.38 3.61 2.67
N LEU A 80 -24.01 3.11 3.85
CA LEU A 80 -25.01 2.65 4.81
C LEU A 80 -24.82 3.49 6.09
N CYS A 81 -25.48 4.64 6.14
CA CYS A 81 -25.62 5.43 7.36
C CYS A 81 -26.66 4.72 8.22
N TYR A 82 -26.23 3.98 9.23
CA TYR A 82 -27.12 3.48 10.29
C TYR A 82 -27.24 4.58 11.35
N ASP A 83 -28.00 5.63 11.04
CA ASP A 83 -28.64 6.44 12.08
C ASP A 83 -30.14 6.14 12.00
N GLU A 84 -30.56 5.06 12.66
CA GLU A 84 -31.95 4.88 13.04
C GLU A 84 -32.04 5.17 14.54
N ALA A 85 -32.81 6.20 14.87
CA ALA A 85 -33.08 6.73 16.21
C ALA A 85 -34.00 5.83 17.05
#